data_AF-A0A2D7TC00-F1
#
_entry.id   AF-A0A2D7TC00-F1
#
_cell.length_a   1.000
_cell.length_b   1.000
_cell.length_c   1.000
_cell.angle_alpha   90.00
_cell.angle_beta   90.00
_cell.angle_gamma   90.00
#
_symmetry.space_group_name_H-M   'P 1'
#
loop_
_entity.id
_entity.type
_entity.pdbx_description
1 polymer ?
#
loop_
_entity_poly.entity_id
_entity_poly.type
_entity_poly.pdbx_seq_one_letter_code
_entity_poly.pdbx_strand_id
1 'polypeptide(L)'
;MFKQDLLDFSFSELEIFCKDKNLPKFRASQIWRWMYCFGLKSFLEMNNISKSTRELLNEFSLISRPQISEKQISKDGTIKWLI
;
A
#
# COMPACT_ATOMS: atom_id res chain seq x y z
N MET A 1 11.46 9.95 -12.27
CA MET A 1 10.07 10.27 -11.85
C MET A 1 9.95 9.85 -10.40
N PHE A 2 9.69 10.79 -9.49
CA PHE A 2 9.62 10.52 -8.06
C PHE A 2 8.22 9.95 -7.75
N LYS A 3 8.16 8.70 -7.27
CA LYS A 3 6.92 8.07 -6.81
C LYS A 3 6.81 8.24 -5.30
N GLN A 4 5.62 8.56 -4.82
CA GLN A 4 5.36 8.65 -3.39
C GLN A 4 5.07 7.26 -2.83
N ASP A 5 5.69 6.89 -1.71
CA ASP A 5 5.31 5.65 -1.02
C ASP A 5 4.07 5.90 -0.17
N LEU A 6 3.00 5.15 -0.45
CA LEU A 6 1.77 5.26 0.33
C LEU A 6 1.89 4.64 1.73
N LEU A 7 2.94 3.86 2.00
CA LEU A 7 3.22 3.35 3.36
C LEU A 7 3.71 4.43 4.32
N ASP A 8 4.29 5.52 3.79
CA ASP A 8 4.73 6.66 4.60
C ASP A 8 3.58 7.58 5.00
N PHE A 9 2.39 7.38 4.40
CA PHE A 9 1.24 8.23 4.66
C PHE A 9 0.43 7.70 5.85
N SER A 10 0.08 8.62 6.74
CA SER A 10 -1.07 8.46 7.61
C SER A 10 -2.37 8.42 6.79
N PHE A 11 -3.45 7.96 7.41
CA PHE A 11 -4.76 7.91 6.74
C PHE A 11 -5.21 9.29 6.24
N SER A 12 -4.99 10.34 7.04
CA SER A 12 -5.32 11.72 6.69
C SER A 12 -4.52 12.23 5.49
N GLU A 13 -3.22 11.89 5.41
CA GLU A 13 -2.38 12.24 4.26
C GLU A 13 -2.82 11.49 3.00
N LEU A 14 -3.25 10.23 3.14
CA LEU A 14 -3.84 9.49 2.02
C LEU A 14 -5.15 10.12 1.53
N GLU A 15 -5.99 10.66 2.43
CA GLU A 15 -7.19 11.40 2.04
C GLU A 15 -6.85 12.67 1.24
N ILE A 16 -5.82 13.41 1.67
CA ILE A 16 -5.33 14.60 0.97
C ILE A 16 -4.78 14.21 -0.41
N PHE A 17 -3.94 13.18 -0.48
CA PHE A 17 -3.42 12.65 -1.74
C PHE A 17 -4.54 12.25 -2.71
N CYS A 18 -5.57 11.55 -2.22
CA CYS A 18 -6.73 11.19 -3.04
C CYS A 18 -7.43 12.45 -3.57
N LYS A 19 -7.63 13.46 -2.73
CA LYS A 19 -8.26 14.73 -3.10
C LYS A 19 -7.45 15.47 -4.17
N ASP A 20 -6.14 15.55 -4.02
CA ASP A 20 -5.23 16.22 -4.98
C ASP A 20 -5.23 15.53 -6.35
N LYS A 21 -5.49 14.22 -6.38
CA LYS A 21 -5.65 13.43 -7.62
C LYS A 21 -7.08 13.39 -8.15
N ASN A 22 -7.98 14.24 -7.64
CA ASN A 22 -9.41 14.27 -8.00
C ASN A 22 -10.13 12.93 -7.77
N LEU A 23 -9.68 12.15 -6.79
CA LEU A 23 -10.33 10.89 -6.40
C LEU A 23 -11.39 11.15 -5.33
N PRO A 24 -12.53 10.44 -5.35
CA PRO A 24 -13.52 10.52 -4.30
C PRO A 24 -12.95 10.13 -2.92
N LYS A 25 -13.44 10.76 -1.84
CA LYS A 25 -12.96 10.53 -0.47
C LYS A 25 -12.93 9.04 -0.05
N PHE A 26 -13.94 8.26 -0.46
CA PHE A 26 -14.02 6.84 -0.13
C PHE A 26 -12.88 5.99 -0.72
N ARG A 27 -12.15 6.51 -1.72
CA ARG A 27 -10.99 5.81 -2.31
C ARG A 27 -9.85 5.64 -1.31
N ALA A 28 -9.62 6.63 -0.45
CA ALA A 28 -8.62 6.53 0.60
C ALA A 28 -8.88 5.31 1.50
N SER A 29 -10.13 5.13 1.94
CA SER A 29 -10.54 3.96 2.75
C SER A 29 -10.37 2.63 2.01
N GLN A 30 -10.67 2.58 0.71
CA GLN A 30 -10.48 1.38 -0.10
C GLN A 30 -9.00 1.01 -0.21
N ILE A 31 -8.16 1.98 -0.57
CA ILE A 31 -6.70 1.79 -0.72
C ILE A 31 -6.10 1.38 0.63
N TRP A 32 -6.47 2.07 1.71
CA TRP A 32 -6.02 1.76 3.07
C TRP A 32 -6.33 0.30 3.46
N ARG A 33 -7.55 -0.16 3.18
CA ARG A 33 -7.96 -1.54 3.46
C ARG A 33 -7.14 -2.54 2.65
N TRP A 34 -6.86 -2.29 1.38
CA TRP A 34 -6.01 -3.15 0.55
C TRP A 34 -4.57 -3.22 1.05
N MET A 35 -4.02 -2.08 1.45
CA MET A 35 -2.66 -2.02 1.98
C MET A 35 -2.58 -2.76 3.30
N TYR A 36 -3.38 -2.40 4.31
CA TYR A 36 -3.17 -2.88 5.68
C TYR A 36 -3.95 -4.14 6.06
N CYS A 37 -5.17 -4.34 5.53
CA CYS A 37 -5.96 -5.55 5.86
C CYS A 37 -5.61 -6.74 4.96
N PHE A 38 -5.38 -6.47 3.67
CA PHE A 38 -5.08 -7.53 2.69
C PHE A 38 -3.58 -7.66 2.39
N GLY A 39 -2.75 -6.70 2.81
CA GLY A 39 -1.30 -6.78 2.65
C GLY A 39 -0.79 -6.60 1.21
N LEU A 40 -1.64 -6.15 0.28
CA LEU A 40 -1.27 -6.06 -1.13
C LEU A 40 -0.19 -5.01 -1.36
N LYS A 41 0.71 -5.33 -2.31
CA LYS A 41 1.80 -4.43 -2.76
C LYS A 41 1.53 -3.81 -4.13
N SER A 42 0.59 -4.38 -4.88
CA SER A 42 0.26 -3.97 -6.24
C SER A 42 -1.13 -3.34 -6.30
N PHE A 43 -1.21 -2.13 -6.87
CA PHE A 43 -2.50 -1.48 -7.14
C PHE A 43 -3.34 -2.25 -8.17
N LEU A 44 -2.70 -3.01 -9.05
CA LEU A 44 -3.39 -3.77 -10.10
C LEU A 44 -4.27 -4.88 -9.53
N GLU A 45 -3.95 -5.39 -8.33
CA GLU A 45 -4.69 -6.47 -7.66
C GLU A 45 -5.93 -5.96 -6.90
N MET A 46 -6.13 -4.63 -6.83
CA MET A 46 -7.27 -4.01 -6.14
C MET A 46 -8.54 -4.05 -7.00
N ASN A 47 -9.21 -5.21 -7.06
CA ASN A 47 -10.30 -5.49 -8.01
C ASN A 47 -11.55 -4.59 -7.88
N ASN A 48 -11.77 -3.95 -6.73
CA ASN A 48 -12.88 -3.00 -6.52
C ASN A 48 -12.49 -1.54 -6.85
N ILE A 49 -11.31 -1.32 -7.43
CA ILE A 49 -10.84 -0.03 -7.93
C ILE A 49 -10.87 -0.04 -9.46
N SER A 50 -11.41 1.04 -10.05
CA SER A 50 -11.47 1.21 -11.50
C SER A 50 -10.08 1.14 -12.13
N LYS A 51 -9.99 0.60 -13.34
CA LYS A 51 -8.72 0.44 -14.06
C LYS A 51 -7.93 1.75 -14.17
N SER A 52 -8.60 2.84 -14.55
CA SER A 52 -8.01 4.18 -14.64
C SER A 52 -7.39 4.67 -13.32
N THR A 53 -8.05 4.39 -12.19
CA THR A 53 -7.54 4.77 -10.86
C THR A 53 -6.34 3.91 -10.46
N ARG A 54 -6.36 2.61 -10.79
CA ARG A 54 -5.22 1.71 -10.54
C ARG A 54 -3.99 2.13 -11.33
N GLU A 55 -4.17 2.52 -12.59
CA GLU A 55 -3.09 3.02 -13.46
C GLU A 55 -2.52 4.33 -12.92
N LEU A 56 -3.37 5.29 -12.55
CA LEU A 56 -2.95 6.55 -11.93
C LEU A 56 -2.14 6.31 -10.65
N LEU A 57 -2.63 5.45 -9.74
CA LEU A 57 -1.88 5.10 -8.53
C LEU A 57 -0.54 4.47 -8.87
N ASN A 58 -0.51 3.52 -9.82
CA ASN A 58 0.74 2.86 -10.22
C ASN A 58 1.75 3.82 -10.88
N GLU A 59 1.28 4.90 -11.50
CA GLU A 59 2.13 5.93 -12.10
C GLU A 59 2.74 6.87 -11.04
N PHE A 60 1.94 7.35 -10.09
CA PHE A 60 2.35 8.39 -9.14
C PHE A 60 2.83 7.87 -7.78
N SER A 61 2.47 6.64 -7.42
CA SER A 61 2.78 6.07 -6.12
C SER A 61 3.26 4.63 -6.19
N LEU A 62 3.78 4.16 -5.06
CA LEU A 62 4.23 2.78 -4.84
C LEU A 62 3.92 2.36 -3.40
N ILE A 63 4.13 1.08 -3.11
CA ILE A 63 3.98 0.48 -1.77
C ILE A 63 5.26 -0.31 -1.48
N SER A 64 6.29 0.31 -0.88
CA SER A 64 7.57 -0.37 -0.65
C SER A 64 7.59 -1.14 0.67
N ARG A 65 6.88 -2.29 0.68
CA ARG A 65 7.00 -3.20 1.83
C ARG A 65 8.43 -3.75 1.92
N PRO A 66 9.05 -3.70 3.11
CA PRO A 66 10.38 -4.27 3.29
C PRO A 66 10.45 -5.73 2.87
N GLN A 67 11.61 -6.13 2.34
CA GLN A 67 11.92 -7.52 2.01
C GLN A 67 12.46 -8.21 3.26
N ILE A 68 12.15 -9.49 3.44
CA ILE A 68 12.72 -10.26 4.54
C ILE A 68 14.04 -10.83 4.04
N SER A 69 15.15 -10.43 4.64
CA SER A 69 16.48 -10.95 4.33
C SER A 69 16.69 -12.34 4.92
N GLU A 70 16.21 -12.55 6.15
CA GLU A 70 16.34 -13.83 6.84
C GLU A 70 15.12 -14.13 7.72
N LYS A 71 14.70 -15.40 7.77
CA LYS A 71 13.66 -15.89 8.66
C LYS A 71 14.26 -16.97 9.56
N GLN A 72 14.37 -16.66 10.85
CA GLN A 72 14.84 -17.60 11.86
C GLN A 72 13.64 -18.14 12.66
N ILE A 73 13.55 -19.46 12.79
CA ILE A 73 12.47 -20.14 13.52
C ILE A 73 13.10 -20.91 14.69
N SER A 74 12.71 -20.55 15.91
CA SER A 74 13.13 -21.21 17.14
C SER A 74 12.29 -22.47 17.43
N LYS A 75 12.81 -23.35 18.29
CA LYS A 75 12.14 -24.61 18.68
C LYS A 75 10.83 -24.41 19.44
N ASP A 76 10.67 -23.27 20.11
CA ASP A 76 9.46 -22.86 20.84
C ASP A 76 8.41 -22.20 19.93
N GLY A 77 8.69 -22.07 18.63
CA GLY A 77 7.82 -21.42 17.66
C GLY A 77 8.06 -19.92 17.48
N THR A 78 9.01 -19.32 18.21
CA THR A 78 9.38 -17.91 18.00
C THR A 78 9.93 -17.70 16.60
N ILE A 79 9.39 -16.72 15.86
CA ILE A 79 9.85 -16.34 14.52
C ILE A 79 10.54 -14.98 14.60
N LYS A 80 11.79 -14.90 14.14
CA LYS A 80 12.54 -13.66 14.01
C LYS A 80 12.73 -13.35 12.53
N TRP A 81 12.33 -12.15 12.13
CA TRP A 81 12.53 -11.62 10.79
C TRP A 81 13.66 -10.60 10.81
N LEU A 82 14.66 -10.81 9.97
CA LEU A 82 15.62 -9.78 9.60
C LEU A 82 15.11 -9.10 8.34
N ILE A 83 15.13 -7.78 8.36
CA ILE A 83 14.55 -6.89 7.35
C ILE A 83 15.68 -6.06 6.76
#